data_AF-A0A2A4X7Z4-F1
#
_entry.id   AF-A0A2A4X7Z4-F1
#
_cell.length_a   1.000
_cell.length_b   1.000
_cell.length_c   1.000
_cell.angle_alpha   90.00
_cell.angle_beta   90.00
_cell.angle_gamma   90.00
#
_symmetry.space_group_name_H-M   'P 1'
#
loop_
_entity.id
_entity.type
_entity.pdbx_description
1 polymer ?
#
loop_
_entity_poly.entity_id
_entity_poly.type
_entity_poly.pdbx_seq_one_letter_code
_entity_poly.pdbx_strand_id
1 'polypeptide(L)'
;MSATYADDSPIHGKGLFASRRITKGEVLGTVSGFWTKRNGPYVLWVEEDKGFRVECDFRFINHNPKPNAAYYDTLEVCALRSIAKGEEITHDYGLDGEFE
;
A
#
# COMPACT_ATOMS: atom_id res chain seq x y z
N MET A 1 -9.73 -12.48 -11.68
CA MET A 1 -9.90 -12.32 -10.22
C MET A 1 -8.81 -11.36 -9.75
N SER A 2 -9.16 -10.40 -8.89
CA SER A 2 -8.16 -9.50 -8.28
C SER A 2 -7.11 -10.29 -7.52
N ALA A 3 -5.84 -9.86 -7.53
CA ALA A 3 -4.76 -10.48 -6.74
C ALA A 3 -4.88 -10.16 -5.23
N THR A 4 -5.78 -9.25 -4.86
CA THR A 4 -5.94 -8.74 -3.51
C THR A 4 -7.42 -8.68 -3.08
N TYR A 5 -7.65 -8.62 -1.77
CA TYR A 5 -8.94 -8.32 -1.14
C TYR A 5 -8.73 -7.57 0.18
N ALA A 6 -9.71 -6.77 0.60
CA ALA A 6 -9.67 -6.07 1.89
C ALA A 6 -10.42 -6.87 2.97
N ASP A 7 -9.88 -6.91 4.18
CA ASP A 7 -10.49 -7.57 5.34
C ASP A 7 -10.06 -6.90 6.66
N ASP A 8 -10.57 -7.35 7.81
CA ASP A 8 -10.10 -6.88 9.11
C ASP A 8 -8.63 -7.26 9.35
N SER A 9 -7.83 -6.27 9.73
CA SER A 9 -6.39 -6.44 9.95
C SER A 9 -6.08 -6.72 11.42
N PRO A 10 -5.17 -7.65 11.72
CA PRO A 10 -4.59 -7.80 13.04
C PRO A 10 -3.60 -6.67 13.40
N ILE A 11 -3.16 -5.85 12.43
CA ILE A 11 -2.26 -4.71 12.64
C ILE A 11 -3.10 -3.48 13.03
N HIS A 12 -3.99 -3.03 12.15
CA HIS A 12 -4.82 -1.86 12.37
C HIS A 12 -6.00 -1.80 11.37
N GLY A 13 -7.22 -1.58 11.88
CA GLY A 13 -8.41 -1.33 11.08
C GLY A 13 -8.64 -2.37 9.97
N LYS A 14 -8.69 -1.91 8.72
CA LYS A 14 -8.73 -2.78 7.53
C LYS A 14 -7.31 -2.99 6.99
N GLY A 15 -7.06 -4.20 6.51
CA GLY A 15 -5.84 -4.58 5.81
C GLY A 15 -6.13 -5.03 4.39
N LEU A 16 -5.10 -5.01 3.54
CA LEU A 16 -5.15 -5.60 2.22
C LEU A 16 -4.43 -6.95 2.22
N PHE A 17 -5.05 -7.99 1.70
CA PHE A 17 -4.56 -9.37 1.74
C PHE A 17 -4.42 -9.95 0.34
N ALA A 18 -3.48 -10.87 0.16
CA ALA A 18 -3.29 -11.55 -1.11
C ALA A 18 -4.37 -12.64 -1.34
N SER A 19 -5.16 -12.53 -2.41
CA SER A 19 -6.20 -13.53 -2.76
C SER A 19 -5.62 -14.84 -3.30
N ARG A 20 -4.36 -14.79 -3.76
CA ARG A 20 -3.55 -15.90 -4.25
C ARG A 20 -2.09 -15.70 -3.87
N ARG A 21 -1.25 -16.68 -4.18
CA ARG A 21 0.20 -16.48 -4.12
C ARG A 21 0.63 -15.39 -5.09
N ILE A 22 1.46 -14.46 -4.63
CA ILE A 22 2.07 -13.39 -5.41
C ILE A 22 3.58 -13.64 -5.44
N THR A 23 4.19 -13.54 -6.62
CA THR A 23 5.64 -13.74 -6.77
C THR A 23 6.42 -12.47 -6.47
N LYS A 24 7.68 -12.60 -6.06
CA LYS A 24 8.58 -11.44 -5.90
C LYS A 24 8.67 -10.65 -7.21
N GLY A 25 8.57 -9.33 -7.13
CA GLY A 25 8.64 -8.41 -8.26
C GLY A 25 7.35 -8.30 -9.07
N GLU A 26 6.29 -9.01 -8.68
CA GLU A 26 4.99 -8.89 -9.33
C GLU A 26 4.37 -7.52 -9.04
N VAL A 27 3.80 -6.88 -10.08
CA VAL A 27 3.00 -5.66 -9.94
C VAL A 27 1.59 -6.08 -9.52
N LEU A 28 1.17 -5.64 -8.34
CA LEU A 28 -0.16 -5.90 -7.78
C LEU A 28 -1.21 -5.04 -8.47
N GLY A 29 -0.82 -3.84 -8.90
CA GLY A 29 -1.63 -2.90 -9.66
C GLY A 29 -1.09 -1.47 -9.54
N THR A 30 -1.85 -0.52 -10.06
CA THR A 30 -1.58 0.92 -9.95
C THR A 30 -2.63 1.55 -9.03
N VAL A 31 -2.22 2.43 -8.12
CA VAL A 31 -3.19 3.17 -7.30
C VAL A 31 -4.04 4.09 -8.15
N SER A 32 -5.34 4.17 -7.83
CA SER A 32 -6.24 5.18 -8.39
C SER A 32 -6.67 6.17 -7.32
N GLY A 33 -6.94 7.40 -7.76
CA GLY A 33 -7.20 8.54 -6.88
C GLY A 33 -6.88 9.85 -7.57
N PHE A 34 -6.47 10.85 -6.81
CA PHE A 34 -6.19 12.19 -7.33
C PHE A 34 -4.98 12.85 -6.65
N TRP A 35 -4.29 13.70 -7.41
CA TRP A 35 -3.21 14.53 -6.90
C TRP A 35 -3.71 15.57 -5.91
N THR A 36 -2.96 15.82 -4.84
CA THR A 36 -3.27 16.75 -3.77
C THR A 36 -2.01 17.41 -3.24
N LYS A 37 -2.14 18.64 -2.74
CA LYS A 37 -1.10 19.32 -1.94
C LYS A 37 -1.43 19.35 -0.45
N ARG A 38 -2.54 18.73 -0.05
CA ARG A 38 -3.03 18.69 1.34
C ARG A 38 -2.75 17.33 1.93
N ASN A 39 -2.18 17.33 3.14
CA ASN A 39 -2.03 16.11 3.93
C ASN A 39 -3.42 15.58 4.35
N GLY A 40 -3.47 14.29 4.69
CA GLY A 40 -4.66 13.66 5.21
C GLY A 40 -4.61 12.13 5.07
N PRO A 41 -5.69 11.44 5.46
CA PRO A 41 -5.77 10.00 5.35
C PRO A 41 -5.53 9.51 3.92
N TYR A 42 -4.72 8.46 3.79
CA TYR A 42 -4.42 7.78 2.53
C TYR A 42 -3.71 8.66 1.48
N VAL A 43 -3.05 9.73 1.91
CA VAL A 43 -2.18 10.52 1.04
C VAL A 43 -0.78 9.90 1.02
N LEU A 44 -0.34 9.48 -0.17
CA LEU A 44 1.05 9.08 -0.42
C LEU A 44 1.80 10.30 -0.93
N TRP A 45 2.87 10.71 -0.24
CA TRP A 45 3.74 11.78 -0.72
C TRP A 45 4.77 11.21 -1.69
N VAL A 46 4.71 11.67 -2.95
CA VAL A 46 5.64 11.24 -4.02
C VAL A 46 6.83 12.20 -4.11
N GLU A 47 6.56 13.50 -3.92
CA GLU A 47 7.57 14.57 -3.81
C GLU A 47 7.11 15.53 -2.69
N GLU A 48 7.96 16.48 -2.28
CA GLU A 48 7.73 17.39 -1.14
C GLU A 48 6.38 18.14 -1.19
N ASP A 49 5.93 18.56 -2.36
CA ASP A 49 4.67 19.31 -2.54
C ASP A 49 3.62 18.56 -3.38
N LYS A 50 3.81 17.26 -3.57
CA LYS A 50 3.04 16.42 -4.49
C LYS A 50 2.60 15.11 -3.85
N GLY A 51 1.42 15.17 -3.24
CA GLY A 51 0.74 14.01 -2.69
C GLY A 51 -0.24 13.38 -3.68
N PHE A 52 -0.49 12.09 -3.53
CA PHE A 52 -1.54 11.36 -4.24
C PHE A 52 -2.49 10.74 -3.22
N ARG A 53 -3.77 11.18 -3.22
CA ARG A 53 -4.79 10.63 -2.35
C ARG A 53 -5.35 9.36 -2.97
N VAL A 54 -5.08 8.22 -2.36
CA VAL A 54 -5.50 6.89 -2.83
C VAL A 54 -6.97 6.65 -2.52
N GLU A 55 -7.74 6.25 -3.53
CA GLU A 55 -9.18 5.92 -3.39
C GLU A 55 -9.48 4.44 -3.60
N CYS A 56 -8.62 3.70 -4.29
CA CYS A 56 -8.75 2.24 -4.42
C CYS A 56 -8.39 1.49 -3.13
N ASP A 57 -8.65 0.17 -3.11
CA ASP A 57 -8.39 -0.72 -1.97
C ASP A 57 -6.94 -0.72 -1.49
N PHE A 58 -5.97 -0.30 -2.32
CA PHE A 58 -4.58 -0.15 -1.89
C PHE A 58 -4.40 0.87 -0.76
N ARG A 59 -5.39 1.73 -0.47
CA ARG A 59 -5.40 2.57 0.74
C ARG A 59 -5.39 1.77 2.06
N PHE A 60 -5.71 0.48 2.02
CA PHE A 60 -5.71 -0.42 3.17
C PHE A 60 -4.39 -1.18 3.35
N ILE A 61 -3.32 -0.83 2.62
CA ILE A 61 -2.00 -1.40 2.86
C ILE A 61 -1.44 -0.78 4.15
N ASN A 62 -1.31 -1.61 5.18
CA ASN A 62 -0.82 -1.20 6.48
C ASN A 62 0.71 -1.05 6.53
N HIS A 63 1.17 -0.36 7.57
CA HIS A 63 2.59 -0.20 7.85
C HIS A 63 3.23 -1.48 8.40
N ASN A 64 4.44 -1.81 7.93
CA ASN A 64 5.36 -2.72 8.61
C ASN A 64 6.82 -2.33 8.29
N PRO A 65 7.72 -2.22 9.28
CA PRO A 65 9.14 -1.90 9.05
C PRO A 65 9.92 -3.04 8.34
N LYS A 66 9.31 -4.22 8.21
CA LYS A 66 9.80 -5.33 7.35
C LYS A 66 8.74 -5.65 6.30
N PRO A 67 8.47 -4.73 5.36
CA PRO A 67 7.34 -4.83 4.46
C PRO A 67 7.50 -5.96 3.45
N ASN A 68 6.40 -6.32 2.82
CA ASN A 68 6.39 -7.27 1.70
C ASN A 68 5.97 -6.64 0.37
N ALA A 69 5.57 -5.36 0.35
CA ALA A 69 5.32 -4.56 -0.84
C ALA A 69 5.87 -3.13 -0.71
N ALA A 70 5.99 -2.44 -1.84
CA ALA A 70 6.35 -1.02 -1.91
C ALA A 70 5.49 -0.28 -2.95
N TYR A 71 5.26 1.01 -2.72
CA TYR A 71 4.81 1.94 -3.75
C TYR A 71 6.02 2.48 -4.53
N TYR A 72 5.87 2.62 -5.83
CA TYR A 72 6.80 3.35 -6.68
C TYR A 72 6.21 4.68 -7.13
N ASP A 73 7.07 5.62 -7.53
CA ASP A 73 6.67 6.94 -8.04
C ASP A 73 5.79 6.87 -9.30
N THR A 74 5.80 5.72 -9.97
CA THR A 74 4.89 5.36 -11.07
C THR A 74 3.47 5.03 -10.60
N LEU A 75 3.18 5.19 -9.30
CA LEU A 75 1.93 4.82 -8.63
C LEU A 75 1.66 3.30 -8.62
N GLU A 76 2.66 2.49 -8.97
CA GLU A 76 2.56 1.04 -8.94
C GLU A 76 2.85 0.48 -7.55
N VAL A 77 2.14 -0.59 -7.18
CA VAL A 77 2.41 -1.38 -5.98
C VAL A 77 3.03 -2.70 -6.40
N CYS A 78 4.20 -3.00 -5.85
CA CYS A 78 4.97 -4.18 -6.24
C CYS A 78 5.41 -5.02 -5.04
N ALA A 79 5.42 -6.33 -5.21
CA ALA A 79 5.87 -7.26 -4.18
C ALA A 79 7.40 -7.27 -4.03
N LEU A 80 7.90 -7.02 -2.82
CA LEU A 80 9.33 -7.07 -2.48
C LEU A 80 9.84 -8.51 -2.30
N ARG A 81 8.94 -9.43 -1.97
CA ARG A 81 9.18 -10.88 -1.85
C ARG A 81 7.94 -11.66 -2.28
N SER A 82 8.02 -12.99 -2.30
CA SER A 82 6.80 -13.79 -2.43
C SER A 82 5.87 -13.56 -1.24
N ILE A 83 4.57 -13.44 -1.54
CA ILE A 83 3.48 -13.24 -0.56
C ILE A 83 2.54 -14.44 -0.68
N ALA A 84 2.27 -15.10 0.45
CA ALA A 84 1.38 -16.25 0.49
C ALA A 84 -0.09 -15.83 0.32
N LYS A 85 -0.93 -16.74 -0.15
CA LYS A 85 -2.39 -16.52 -0.14
C LYS A 85 -2.85 -16.26 1.31
N GLY A 86 -3.63 -15.21 1.51
CA GLY A 86 -4.14 -14.77 2.82
C GLY A 86 -3.14 -13.99 3.67
N GLU A 87 -1.91 -13.77 3.19
CA GLU A 87 -0.95 -12.94 3.87
C GLU A 87 -1.28 -11.45 3.66
N GLU A 88 -1.17 -10.66 4.73
CA GLU A 88 -1.39 -9.22 4.68
C GLU A 88 -0.25 -8.52 3.93
N ILE A 89 -0.62 -7.64 3.01
CA ILE A 89 0.27 -6.81 2.21
C ILE A 89 0.55 -5.55 3.02
N THR A 90 1.83 -5.27 3.22
CA THR A 90 2.31 -4.15 4.04
C THR A 90 3.41 -3.40 3.31
N HIS A 91 3.52 -2.10 3.60
CA HIS A 91 4.62 -1.26 3.13
C HIS A 91 5.29 -0.53 4.29
N ASP A 92 6.53 -0.11 4.10
CA ASP A 92 7.19 0.78 5.04
C ASP A 92 6.73 2.21 4.75
N TYR A 93 6.22 2.91 5.77
CA TYR A 93 5.71 4.27 5.62
C TYR A 93 6.88 5.27 5.54
N GLY A 94 8.12 4.82 5.81
CA GLY A 94 9.24 5.68 6.09
C GLY A 94 9.19 6.17 7.55
N LEU A 95 10.35 6.25 8.19
CA LEU A 95 10.50 6.87 9.50
C LEU A 95 10.45 8.40 9.39
N ASP A 96 9.37 8.95 8.83
CA ASP A 96 9.03 10.37 8.97
C ASP A 96 7.64 10.45 9.63
N GLY A 97 7.56 9.83 10.80
CA GLY A 97 6.44 9.98 11.70
C GLY A 97 6.44 11.37 12.31
N GLU A 98 5.87 12.34 11.62
CA GLU A 98 5.21 13.48 12.24
C GLU A 98 3.76 13.52 11.76
N PHE A 99 2.95 12.62 12.32
CA PHE A 99 1.51 12.76 12.35
C PHE A 99 1.13 13.18 13.78
N GLU A 100 1.22 14.48 14.07
CA GLU A 100 0.42 15.13 15.12
C GLU A 100 -0.93 15.60 14.54
#